data_AF-A0AAV5C7P4-F1
#
_entry.id   AF-A0AAV5C7P4-F1
#
_cell.length_a   1.000
_cell.length_b   1.000
_cell.length_c   1.000
_cell.angle_alpha   90.00
_cell.angle_beta   90.00
_cell.angle_gamma   90.00
#
_symmetry.space_group_name_H-M   'P 1'
#
loop_
_entity.id
_entity.type
_entity.pdbx_description
1 polymer ?
#
loop_
_entity_poly.entity_id
_entity_poly.type
_entity_poly.pdbx_seq_one_letter_code
_entity_poly.pdbx_strand_id
1 'polypeptide(L)'
;MVLVEYQPKGLHENYVACDRLEVCNSPKCQDTPDDNSTAIILNNVGAEEDSELQEIDTVGSCKICGNPEEEGKRFLTCGHAHCLHKHYHICCLQSKQIASDFQRDKPRWYCPSCLCRVCLSDKDDDLTILCDGCDEAYHLYCITPRRTSIPKWQWYCSSCSTKRAKDGIRQYERRRLKLHRNVHTRLQRKKYDGIDLLLSAADKLREDEELVSCTN
;
A
#
# COMPACT_ATOMS: atom_id res chain seq x y z
N MET A 1 34.11 44.49 -14.02
CA MET A 1 33.29 45.27 -13.08
C MET A 1 31.90 45.44 -13.66
N VAL A 2 30.96 44.59 -13.22
CA VAL A 2 29.53 44.92 -13.09
C VAL A 2 29.09 44.15 -11.85
N LEU A 3 28.71 44.87 -10.79
CA LEU A 3 28.08 44.35 -9.59
C LEU A 3 26.58 44.26 -9.85
N VAL A 4 25.96 43.12 -9.55
CA VAL A 4 24.53 43.06 -9.26
C VAL A 4 24.35 42.22 -8.00
N GLU A 5 23.72 42.86 -7.03
CA GLU A 5 23.52 42.45 -5.65
C GLU A 5 22.54 41.26 -5.55
N TYR A 6 22.92 40.26 -4.76
CA TYR A 6 22.06 39.15 -4.36
C TYR A 6 21.63 39.37 -2.91
N GLN A 7 20.33 39.55 -2.66
CA GLN A 7 19.76 39.52 -1.32
C GLN A 7 19.21 38.11 -1.03
N PRO A 8 19.64 37.43 0.05
CA PRO A 8 19.03 36.19 0.51
C PRO A 8 17.94 36.51 1.54
N LYS A 9 16.69 36.10 1.30
CA LYS A 9 15.67 36.01 2.35
C LYS A 9 14.89 34.70 2.23
N GLY A 10 15.13 33.85 3.22
CA GLY A 10 14.50 32.55 3.42
C GLY A 10 15.23 31.86 4.57
N LEU A 11 15.07 32.39 5.79
CA LEU A 11 15.68 31.85 7.00
C LEU A 11 14.98 30.54 7.36
N HIS A 12 15.62 29.42 7.02
CA HIS A 12 15.53 28.19 7.80
C HIS A 12 16.95 27.66 8.02
N GLU A 13 17.74 28.47 8.74
CA GLU A 13 18.97 28.01 9.37
C GLU A 13 18.61 27.26 10.66
N ASN A 14 19.13 26.04 10.77
CA ASN A 14 19.34 25.29 12.01
C ASN A 14 18.10 24.91 12.85
N TYR A 15 17.59 23.69 12.67
CA TYR A 15 17.55 22.79 13.84
C TYR A 15 17.49 21.30 13.46
N VAL A 16 18.47 20.57 13.98
CA VAL A 16 18.53 19.11 14.12
C VAL A 16 17.94 18.78 15.48
N ALA A 17 16.99 17.84 15.51
CA ALA A 17 16.51 17.12 16.69
C ALA A 17 16.02 18.00 17.87
N CYS A 18 14.72 17.87 18.20
CA CYS A 18 14.23 18.15 19.54
C CYS A 18 14.89 17.18 20.52
N ASP A 19 16.11 17.51 20.94
CA ASP A 19 16.74 16.96 22.12
C ASP A 19 16.08 17.61 23.35
N ARG A 20 15.51 16.72 24.17
CA ARG A 20 15.22 16.91 25.60
C ARG A 20 13.95 17.70 25.94
N LEU A 21 12.98 16.93 26.42
CA LEU A 21 11.95 17.36 27.37
C LEU A 21 12.57 18.27 28.43
N GLU A 22 12.10 19.51 28.49
CA GLU A 22 11.92 20.30 29.71
C GLU A 22 10.95 21.45 29.38
N VAL A 23 9.81 21.40 30.08
CA VAL A 23 8.74 22.40 30.25
C VAL A 23 9.06 23.79 29.69
N CYS A 24 8.24 24.25 28.74
CA CYS A 24 8.25 25.63 28.28
C CYS A 24 7.69 26.54 29.39
N ASN A 25 8.57 27.26 30.08
CA ASN A 25 8.22 28.30 31.04
C ASN A 25 8.28 29.69 30.38
N SER A 26 7.12 30.31 30.14
CA SER A 26 6.97 31.77 30.17
C SER A 26 5.50 32.20 30.30
N PRO A 27 5.24 33.41 30.86
CA PRO A 27 4.31 33.55 31.98
C PRO A 27 2.98 34.17 31.56
N LYS A 28 1.89 33.41 31.70
CA LYS A 28 0.52 33.84 32.04
C LYS A 28 -0.48 32.69 31.82
N CYS A 29 -0.43 31.66 32.65
CA CYS A 29 -1.57 30.77 32.86
C CYS A 29 -1.54 30.40 34.35
N GLN A 30 -2.51 30.90 35.12
CA GLN A 30 -2.69 30.52 36.52
C GLN A 30 -3.31 29.11 36.57
N ASP A 31 -2.80 28.30 37.49
CA ASP A 31 -3.20 26.91 37.75
C ASP A 31 -4.65 26.81 38.23
N THR A 32 -5.38 25.79 37.77
CA THR A 32 -5.90 24.72 38.65
C THR A 32 -6.11 23.42 37.86
N PRO A 33 -5.95 22.23 38.49
CA PRO A 33 -6.11 20.93 37.86
C PRO A 33 -7.53 20.39 38.08
N ASP A 34 -8.17 19.82 37.05
CA ASP A 34 -9.16 18.76 37.28
C ASP A 34 -9.37 17.87 36.06
N ASP A 35 -9.53 16.58 36.37
CA ASP A 35 -9.81 15.47 35.47
C ASP A 35 -11.21 15.60 34.84
N ASN A 36 -11.31 15.55 33.50
CA ASN A 36 -12.24 14.63 32.85
C ASN A 36 -12.09 14.62 31.32
N SER A 37 -12.00 13.41 30.77
CA SER A 37 -12.10 13.15 29.35
C SER A 37 -13.48 13.52 28.83
N THR A 38 -13.59 14.46 27.90
CA THR A 38 -14.78 14.60 27.04
C THR A 38 -14.37 15.19 25.70
N ALA A 39 -14.62 14.46 24.60
CA ALA A 39 -14.38 14.94 23.24
C ALA A 39 -15.28 16.16 22.97
N ILE A 40 -14.66 17.29 22.59
CA ILE A 40 -15.39 18.52 22.26
C ILE A 40 -15.93 18.39 20.83
N ILE A 41 -17.25 18.31 20.70
CA ILE A 41 -17.98 18.56 19.45
C ILE A 41 -17.98 20.08 19.23
N LEU A 42 -17.35 20.56 18.16
CA LEU A 42 -17.53 21.94 17.70
C LEU A 42 -18.48 21.94 16.49
N ASN A 43 -19.71 22.38 16.73
CA ASN A 43 -20.57 22.91 15.69
C ASN A 43 -20.27 24.41 15.53
N ASN A 44 -20.17 24.93 14.31
CA ASN A 44 -20.58 26.30 14.10
C ASN A 44 -21.08 26.57 12.66
N VAL A 45 -22.04 27.49 12.60
CA VAL A 45 -22.77 27.98 11.43
C VAL A 45 -22.09 29.26 10.89
N GLY A 46 -21.92 29.31 9.57
CA GLY A 46 -22.07 30.46 8.66
C GLY A 46 -21.23 31.74 8.82
N ALA A 47 -20.45 32.07 7.78
CA ALA A 47 -20.25 33.43 7.25
C ALA A 47 -19.70 33.37 5.80
N GLU A 48 -20.13 34.31 4.97
CA GLU A 48 -20.06 34.33 3.49
C GLU A 48 -18.69 34.74 2.89
N GLU A 49 -18.44 34.17 1.70
CA GLU A 49 -17.69 34.56 0.48
C GLU A 49 -16.50 35.55 0.54
N ASP A 50 -15.31 35.13 0.07
CA ASP A 50 -14.84 35.38 -1.32
C ASP A 50 -13.34 35.01 -1.48
N SER A 51 -13.03 34.00 -2.31
CA SER A 51 -11.79 33.79 -3.10
C SER A 51 -11.58 32.32 -3.46
N GLU A 52 -11.63 32.03 -4.75
CA GLU A 52 -11.45 30.72 -5.39
C GLU A 52 -10.09 30.06 -5.11
N LEU A 53 -10.07 29.14 -4.15
CA LEU A 53 -9.45 27.82 -4.32
C LEU A 53 -10.47 26.83 -3.78
N GLN A 54 -10.86 25.83 -4.56
CA GLN A 54 -11.72 24.77 -4.07
C GLN A 54 -11.03 24.09 -2.90
N GLU A 55 -11.36 24.51 -1.67
CA GLU A 55 -11.16 23.72 -0.47
C GLU A 55 -12.00 22.47 -0.68
N ILE A 56 -11.39 21.43 -1.25
CA ILE A 56 -12.04 20.13 -1.36
C ILE A 56 -12.22 19.68 0.07
N ASP A 57 -13.44 19.88 0.56
CA ASP A 57 -13.95 19.53 1.86
C ASP A 57 -13.88 17.99 2.01
N THR A 58 -12.66 17.46 2.22
CA THR A 58 -12.40 16.04 2.50
C THR A 58 -12.58 15.76 3.99
N VAL A 59 -13.67 16.30 4.55
CA VAL A 59 -14.07 16.07 5.93
C VAL A 59 -14.39 14.59 6.07
N GLY A 60 -13.41 13.84 6.58
CA GLY A 60 -13.58 12.46 7.02
C GLY A 60 -13.76 11.41 5.92
N SER A 61 -13.15 11.54 4.74
CA SER A 61 -13.13 10.46 3.73
C SER A 61 -11.79 9.75 3.65
N CYS A 62 -11.81 8.43 3.42
CA CYS A 62 -10.60 7.63 3.28
C CYS A 62 -9.84 7.98 2.00
N LYS A 63 -8.54 8.30 2.10
CA LYS A 63 -7.67 8.53 0.91
C LYS A 63 -7.66 7.36 -0.08
N ILE A 64 -7.79 6.12 0.40
CA ILE A 64 -7.62 4.92 -0.41
C ILE A 64 -8.91 4.52 -1.13
N CYS A 65 -10.05 4.53 -0.43
CA CYS A 65 -11.32 4.06 -0.99
C CYS A 65 -12.32 5.19 -1.28
N GLY A 66 -12.05 6.42 -0.85
CA GLY A 66 -12.92 7.59 -1.01
C GLY A 66 -14.15 7.62 -0.09
N ASN A 67 -14.42 6.55 0.66
CA ASN A 67 -15.62 6.46 1.49
C ASN A 67 -15.42 7.06 2.89
N PRO A 68 -16.49 7.60 3.51
CA PRO A 68 -16.45 8.11 4.87
C PRO A 68 -16.34 7.00 5.94
N GLU A 69 -16.38 7.37 7.22
CA GLU A 69 -16.43 6.39 8.31
C GLU A 69 -17.80 5.71 8.30
N GLU A 70 -17.79 4.38 8.30
CA GLU A 70 -18.99 3.53 8.41
C GLU A 70 -18.87 2.68 9.68
N GLU A 71 -19.99 2.14 10.14
CA GLU A 71 -20.02 1.23 11.29
C GLU A 71 -19.11 0.00 11.02
N GLY A 72 -18.06 -0.15 11.84
CA GLY A 72 -17.05 -1.20 11.71
C GLY A 72 -15.81 -0.85 10.88
N LYS A 73 -15.74 0.32 10.23
CA LYS A 73 -14.55 0.78 9.50
C LYS A 73 -13.95 2.02 10.17
N ARG A 74 -13.08 1.79 11.15
CA ARG A 74 -12.42 2.88 11.89
C ARG A 74 -11.36 3.58 11.06
N PHE A 75 -11.24 4.89 11.24
CA PHE A 75 -10.13 5.66 10.69
C PHE A 75 -8.85 5.59 11.52
N LEU A 76 -7.74 5.75 10.82
CA LEU A 76 -6.45 6.16 11.34
C LEU A 76 -6.14 7.54 10.74
N THR A 77 -5.85 8.50 11.61
CA THR A 77 -5.67 9.90 11.23
C THR A 77 -4.21 10.30 11.33
N CYS A 78 -3.67 10.84 10.24
CA CYS A 78 -2.30 11.33 10.19
C CYS A 78 -2.13 12.55 11.11
N GLY A 79 -1.05 12.56 11.90
CA GLY A 79 -0.67 13.67 12.77
C GLY A 79 0.18 14.76 12.10
N HIS A 80 0.39 14.71 10.78
CA HIS A 80 1.08 15.77 10.04
C HIS A 80 0.12 16.96 9.83
N ALA A 81 0.54 18.16 10.27
CA ALA A 81 -0.29 19.36 10.27
C ALA A 81 -0.84 19.74 8.88
N HIS A 82 -0.02 19.63 7.82
CA HIS A 82 -0.39 20.02 6.46
C HIS A 82 -0.81 18.84 5.57
N CYS A 83 -1.28 17.75 6.17
CA CYS A 83 -1.72 16.58 5.40
C CYS A 83 -3.14 16.78 4.83
N LEU A 84 -3.21 17.07 3.53
CA LEU A 84 -4.47 17.24 2.78
C LEU A 84 -5.37 16.00 2.81
N HIS A 85 -4.79 14.80 2.87
CA HIS A 85 -5.51 13.53 2.90
C HIS A 85 -5.09 12.68 4.10
N LYS A 86 -5.52 13.13 5.30
CA LYS A 86 -5.09 12.58 6.58
C LYS A 86 -5.87 11.35 7.08
N HIS A 87 -7.03 11.03 6.50
CA HIS A 87 -7.88 9.93 6.96
C HIS A 87 -7.71 8.66 6.11
N TYR A 88 -7.50 7.53 6.78
CA TYR A 88 -7.35 6.22 6.16
C TYR A 88 -8.14 5.20 6.95
N HIS A 89 -8.94 4.35 6.31
CA HIS A 89 -9.50 3.21 7.06
C HIS A 89 -8.36 2.28 7.45
N ILE A 90 -8.41 1.76 8.68
CA ILE A 90 -7.44 0.77 9.17
C ILE A 90 -7.41 -0.45 8.23
N CYS A 91 -8.55 -0.88 7.70
CA CYS A 91 -8.65 -2.00 6.76
C CYS A 91 -8.10 -1.71 5.36
N CYS A 92 -7.96 -0.44 4.98
CA CYS A 92 -7.40 -0.05 3.69
C CYS A 92 -5.86 0.05 3.72
N LEU A 93 -5.27 0.10 4.91
CA LEU A 93 -3.83 0.13 5.10
C LEU A 93 -3.24 -1.29 5.18
N GLN A 94 -2.01 -1.43 4.73
CA GLN A 94 -1.21 -2.63 4.98
C GLN A 94 -0.77 -2.66 6.45
N SER A 95 -0.61 -3.85 7.04
CA SER A 95 -0.19 -4.01 8.44
C SER A 95 1.09 -3.22 8.76
N LYS A 96 2.06 -3.20 7.84
CA LYS A 96 3.30 -2.44 7.96
C LYS A 96 3.12 -0.91 7.96
N GLN A 97 2.02 -0.40 7.41
CA GLN A 97 1.72 1.04 7.38
C GLN A 97 1.01 1.49 8.66
N ILE A 98 0.34 0.58 9.36
CA ILE A 98 -0.35 0.87 10.62
C ILE A 98 0.66 0.88 11.78
N ALA A 99 1.49 -0.16 11.85
CA ALA A 99 2.42 -0.39 12.96
C ALA A 99 3.83 -0.66 12.45
N SER A 100 4.37 0.28 11.68
CA SER A 100 5.81 0.25 11.36
C SER A 100 6.63 0.38 12.65
N ASP A 101 7.80 -0.23 12.70
CA ASP A 101 8.68 -0.16 13.88
C ASP A 101 9.04 1.27 14.26
N PHE A 102 9.07 2.18 13.28
CA PHE A 102 9.28 3.60 13.52
C PHE A 102 8.12 4.31 14.22
N GLN A 103 6.88 3.84 14.03
CA GLN A 103 5.67 4.51 14.52
C GLN A 103 5.09 3.88 15.79
N ARG A 104 5.51 2.66 16.14
CA ARG A 104 4.95 1.89 17.25
C ARG A 104 4.96 2.63 18.59
N ASP A 105 6.05 3.36 18.87
CA ASP A 105 6.27 4.06 20.13
C ASP A 105 6.17 5.59 20.00
N LYS A 106 5.57 6.08 18.90
CA LYS A 106 5.43 7.51 18.65
C LYS A 106 4.05 8.01 19.10
N PRO A 107 3.97 9.25 19.62
CA PRO A 107 2.71 9.82 20.08
C PRO A 107 1.73 10.10 18.94
N ARG A 108 2.22 10.17 17.70
CA ARG A 108 1.43 10.43 16.49
C ARG A 108 1.77 9.42 15.41
N TRP A 109 0.73 8.95 14.74
CA TRP A 109 0.88 8.18 13.51
C TRP A 109 1.03 9.11 12.30
N TYR A 110 1.89 8.74 11.35
CA TYR A 110 2.11 9.50 10.12
C TYR A 110 1.73 8.68 8.90
N CYS A 111 1.05 9.29 7.95
CA CYS A 111 0.56 8.62 6.76
C CYS A 111 1.71 8.05 5.89
N PRO A 112 1.43 7.05 5.04
CA PRO A 112 2.38 6.54 4.05
C PRO A 112 3.11 7.59 3.23
N SER A 113 2.40 8.64 2.85
CA SER A 113 2.89 9.68 1.93
C SER A 113 3.55 10.87 2.62
N CYS A 114 3.52 10.93 3.95
CA CYS A 114 3.87 12.15 4.69
C CYS A 114 5.36 12.21 5.08
N LEU A 115 6.02 11.06 5.20
CA LEU A 115 7.43 10.99 5.61
C LEU A 115 8.18 10.08 4.67
N CYS A 116 9.40 10.47 4.29
CA CYS A 116 10.30 9.58 3.58
C CYS A 116 10.54 8.31 4.41
N ARG A 117 10.37 7.12 3.81
CA ARG A 117 10.55 5.84 4.52
C ARG A 117 12.01 5.46 4.79
N VAL A 118 12.96 6.30 4.40
CA VAL A 118 14.39 6.09 4.64
C VAL A 118 14.92 7.07 5.68
N CYS A 119 14.71 8.37 5.48
CA CYS A 119 15.24 9.41 6.38
C CYS A 119 14.21 9.94 7.39
N LEU A 120 12.92 9.60 7.20
CA LEU A 120 11.84 9.92 8.13
C LEU A 120 11.58 11.43 8.27
N SER A 121 11.91 12.20 7.23
CA SER A 121 11.64 13.64 7.13
C SER A 121 10.63 13.95 6.02
N ASP A 122 9.93 15.06 6.18
CA ASP A 122 8.92 15.70 5.31
C ASP A 122 9.47 16.95 4.62
N LYS A 123 10.65 16.83 4.01
CA LYS A 123 11.30 17.91 3.27
C LYS A 123 11.35 17.61 1.78
N ASP A 124 11.71 18.59 0.96
CA ASP A 124 11.98 18.41 -0.46
C ASP A 124 10.87 17.63 -1.20
N ASP A 125 9.61 18.07 -1.04
CA ASP A 125 8.44 17.40 -1.64
C ASP A 125 8.58 17.25 -3.17
N ASP A 126 9.18 18.24 -3.84
CA ASP A 126 9.48 18.22 -5.28
C ASP A 126 10.46 17.10 -5.68
N LEU A 127 11.26 16.61 -4.72
CA LEU A 127 12.20 15.50 -4.88
C LEU A 127 11.70 14.23 -4.19
N THR A 128 10.42 14.16 -3.87
CA THR A 128 9.77 13.01 -3.25
C THR A 128 8.94 12.25 -4.28
N ILE A 129 9.09 10.92 -4.28
CA ILE A 129 8.31 9.99 -5.10
C ILE A 129 7.49 9.05 -4.22
N LEU A 130 6.25 8.79 -4.65
CA LEU A 130 5.39 7.79 -4.04
C LEU A 130 5.53 6.44 -4.77
N CYS A 131 5.57 5.36 -4.01
CA CYS A 131 5.56 4.02 -4.58
C CYS A 131 4.17 3.67 -5.13
N ASP A 132 4.05 3.29 -6.41
CA ASP A 132 2.77 2.90 -7.04
C ASP A 132 2.16 1.62 -6.46
N GLY A 133 2.89 0.90 -5.61
CA GLY A 133 2.41 -0.34 -4.98
C GLY A 133 1.98 -0.19 -3.52
N CYS A 134 2.38 0.87 -2.83
CA CYS A 134 2.07 1.05 -1.41
C CYS A 134 1.93 2.51 -0.96
N ASP A 135 1.99 3.48 -1.87
CA ASP A 135 1.79 4.90 -1.62
C ASP A 135 2.73 5.51 -0.55
N GLU A 136 3.84 4.82 -0.28
CA GLU A 136 4.87 5.26 0.66
C GLU A 136 5.80 6.28 -0.02
N ALA A 137 6.13 7.35 0.70
CA ALA A 137 7.01 8.42 0.22
C ALA A 137 8.50 8.08 0.35
N TYR A 138 9.28 8.49 -0.65
CA TYR A 138 10.73 8.34 -0.69
C TYR A 138 11.37 9.54 -1.38
N HIS A 139 12.42 10.13 -0.81
CA HIS A 139 13.23 11.06 -1.60
C HIS A 139 13.97 10.33 -2.71
N LEU A 140 14.09 10.97 -3.87
CA LEU A 140 14.86 10.46 -5.01
C LEU A 140 16.32 10.18 -4.64
N TYR A 141 16.88 10.95 -3.72
CA TYR A 141 18.24 10.73 -3.22
C TYR A 141 18.32 9.71 -2.09
N CYS A 142 17.21 9.35 -1.43
CA CYS A 142 17.20 8.35 -0.36
C CYS A 142 17.06 6.91 -0.88
N ILE A 143 16.55 6.73 -2.10
CA ILE A 143 16.40 5.42 -2.73
C ILE A 143 17.74 4.90 -3.28
N THR A 144 17.85 3.58 -3.41
CA THR A 144 19.04 2.91 -3.95
C THR A 144 18.67 2.13 -5.21
N PRO A 145 19.34 2.37 -6.36
CA PRO A 145 20.31 3.45 -6.60
C PRO A 145 19.67 4.84 -6.49
N ARG A 146 20.47 5.85 -6.13
CA ARG A 146 20.00 7.24 -6.05
C ARG A 146 19.50 7.70 -7.41
N ARG A 147 18.43 8.47 -7.43
CA ARG A 147 17.83 9.04 -8.64
C ARG A 147 17.93 10.56 -8.60
N THR A 148 18.09 11.15 -9.77
CA THR A 148 18.18 12.60 -9.95
C THR A 148 16.89 13.22 -10.47
N SER A 149 15.93 12.40 -10.89
CA SER A 149 14.65 12.85 -11.44
C SER A 149 13.52 11.85 -11.20
N ILE A 150 12.29 12.37 -11.16
CA ILE A 150 11.06 11.58 -11.12
C ILE A 150 10.98 10.72 -12.40
N PRO A 151 10.70 9.41 -12.29
CA PRO A 151 10.58 8.53 -13.45
C PRO A 151 9.34 8.91 -14.27
N LYS A 152 9.45 8.76 -15.59
CA LYS A 152 8.31 8.96 -16.50
C LYS A 152 7.22 7.88 -16.38
N TRP A 153 7.59 6.73 -15.81
CA TRP A 153 6.74 5.55 -15.70
C TRP A 153 6.59 5.14 -14.24
N GLN A 154 5.76 4.12 -14.03
CA GLN A 154 5.54 3.55 -12.71
C GLN A 154 6.85 3.20 -11.99
N TRP A 155 6.89 3.53 -10.71
CA TRP A 155 8.00 3.25 -9.83
C TRP A 155 7.54 2.51 -8.58
N TYR A 156 8.36 1.54 -8.19
CA TYR A 156 8.08 0.68 -7.04
C TYR A 156 9.28 0.67 -6.11
N CYS A 157 9.01 0.85 -4.80
CA CYS A 157 10.04 0.68 -3.78
C CYS A 157 10.58 -0.77 -3.77
N SER A 158 11.73 -0.97 -3.10
CA SER A 158 12.40 -2.29 -3.05
C SER A 158 11.48 -3.41 -2.54
N SER A 159 10.66 -3.12 -1.52
CA SER A 159 9.70 -4.07 -0.97
C SER A 159 8.63 -4.48 -1.99
N CYS A 160 8.00 -3.50 -2.65
CA CYS A 160 7.00 -3.76 -3.68
C CYS A 160 7.58 -4.45 -4.92
N SER A 161 8.78 -4.05 -5.36
CA SER A 161 9.50 -4.70 -6.46
C SER A 161 9.78 -6.17 -6.17
N THR A 162 10.29 -6.47 -4.96
CA THR A 162 10.55 -7.85 -4.52
C THR A 162 9.27 -8.68 -4.44
N LYS A 163 8.19 -8.10 -3.87
CA LYS A 163 6.89 -8.77 -3.79
C LYS A 163 6.36 -9.14 -5.18
N ARG A 164 6.37 -8.18 -6.12
CA ARG A 164 5.93 -8.41 -7.52
C ARG A 164 6.74 -9.50 -8.21
N ALA A 165 8.07 -9.51 -8.04
CA ALA A 165 8.92 -10.55 -8.60
C ALA A 165 8.56 -11.95 -8.05
N LYS A 166 8.39 -12.07 -6.73
CA LYS A 166 7.96 -13.33 -6.07
C LYS A 166 6.58 -13.78 -6.56
N ASP A 167 5.63 -12.86 -6.68
CA ASP A 167 4.29 -13.17 -7.18
C ASP A 167 4.34 -13.65 -8.64
N GLY A 168 5.19 -13.06 -9.47
CA GLY A 168 5.44 -13.51 -10.84
C GLY A 168 5.98 -14.95 -10.91
N ILE A 169 6.98 -15.28 -10.09
CA ILE A 169 7.55 -16.64 -10.00
C ILE A 169 6.48 -17.63 -9.54
N ARG A 170 5.76 -17.31 -8.45
CA ARG A 170 4.68 -18.17 -7.92
C ARG A 170 3.59 -18.41 -8.94
N GLN A 171 3.22 -17.39 -9.71
CA GLN A 171 2.22 -17.52 -10.77
C GLN A 171 2.74 -18.41 -11.91
N TYR A 172 4.00 -18.24 -12.32
CA TYR A 172 4.65 -19.09 -13.31
C TYR A 172 4.69 -20.56 -12.86
N GLU A 173 5.13 -20.83 -11.64
CA GLU A 173 5.19 -22.19 -11.07
C GLU A 173 3.80 -22.83 -11.01
N ARG A 174 2.79 -22.08 -10.54
CA ARG A 174 1.40 -22.54 -10.50
C ARG A 174 0.90 -22.91 -11.89
N ARG A 175 1.21 -22.10 -12.91
CA ARG A 175 0.84 -22.38 -14.31
C ARG A 175 1.56 -23.64 -14.81
N ARG A 176 2.85 -23.78 -14.54
CA ARG A 176 3.66 -24.93 -14.94
C ARG A 176 3.18 -26.24 -14.29
N LEU A 177 2.87 -26.21 -12.99
CA LEU A 177 2.32 -27.36 -12.26
C LEU A 177 0.96 -27.79 -12.79
N LYS A 178 0.06 -26.84 -13.09
CA LYS A 178 -1.23 -27.13 -13.74
C LYS A 178 -1.03 -27.79 -15.09
N LEU A 179 -0.06 -27.33 -15.89
CA LEU A 179 0.25 -27.94 -17.18
C LEU A 179 0.74 -29.38 -17.02
N HIS A 180 1.69 -29.66 -16.12
CA HIS A 180 2.16 -31.02 -15.86
C HIS A 180 1.03 -31.94 -15.38
N ARG A 181 0.17 -31.46 -14.47
CA ARG A 181 -1.01 -32.21 -14.03
C ARG A 181 -1.92 -32.54 -15.21
N ASN A 182 -2.22 -31.57 -16.05
CA ASN A 182 -3.07 -31.76 -17.23
C ASN A 182 -2.45 -32.76 -18.23
N VAL A 183 -1.13 -32.72 -18.44
CA VAL A 183 -0.42 -33.68 -19.31
C VAL A 183 -0.51 -35.09 -18.72
N HIS A 184 -0.24 -35.26 -17.44
CA HIS A 184 -0.35 -36.56 -16.77
C HIS A 184 -1.79 -37.10 -16.85
N THR A 185 -2.79 -36.28 -16.56
CA THR A 185 -4.21 -36.67 -16.70
C THR A 185 -4.56 -37.04 -18.14
N ARG A 186 -4.06 -36.32 -19.15
CA ARG A 186 -4.27 -36.66 -20.57
C ARG A 186 -3.62 -37.99 -20.96
N LEU A 187 -2.39 -38.24 -20.50
CA LEU A 187 -1.69 -39.50 -20.76
C LEU A 187 -2.38 -40.69 -20.08
N GLN A 188 -2.79 -40.52 -18.82
CA GLN A 188 -3.59 -41.53 -18.12
C GLN A 188 -4.90 -41.80 -18.86
N ARG A 189 -5.65 -40.76 -19.25
CA ARG A 189 -6.91 -40.95 -20.00
C ARG A 189 -6.69 -41.73 -21.30
N LYS A 190 -5.69 -41.35 -22.10
CA LYS A 190 -5.33 -42.09 -23.33
C LYS A 190 -4.95 -43.55 -23.07
N LYS A 191 -4.32 -43.86 -21.94
CA LYS A 191 -3.98 -45.24 -21.57
C LYS A 191 -5.23 -46.07 -21.28
N TYR A 192 -6.18 -45.52 -20.52
CA TYR A 192 -7.44 -46.20 -20.21
C TYR A 192 -8.35 -46.35 -21.45
N ASP A 193 -8.41 -45.33 -22.31
CA ASP A 193 -9.14 -45.39 -23.59
C ASP A 193 -8.61 -46.52 -24.50
N GLY A 194 -7.29 -46.74 -24.53
CA GLY A 194 -6.67 -47.82 -25.31
C GLY A 194 -6.92 -49.22 -24.74
N ILE A 195 -7.02 -49.35 -23.41
CA ILE A 195 -7.33 -50.63 -22.76
C ILE A 195 -8.79 -51.01 -22.99
N ASP A 196 -9.71 -50.04 -22.94
CA ASP A 196 -11.15 -50.25 -23.17
C ASP A 196 -11.45 -50.78 -24.58
N LEU A 197 -10.75 -50.26 -25.60
CA LEU A 197 -10.83 -50.75 -26.97
C LEU A 197 -10.38 -52.20 -27.11
N LEU A 198 -9.30 -52.58 -26.41
CA LEU A 198 -8.79 -53.96 -26.43
C LEU A 198 -9.75 -54.93 -25.76
N LEU A 199 -10.35 -54.54 -24.64
CA LEU A 199 -11.38 -55.34 -23.96
C LEU A 199 -12.59 -55.57 -24.88
N SER A 200 -13.09 -54.50 -25.52
CA SER A 200 -14.21 -54.59 -26.46
C SER A 200 -13.91 -55.53 -27.65
N ALA A 201 -12.67 -55.52 -28.16
CA ALA A 201 -12.27 -56.43 -29.23
C ALA A 201 -12.17 -57.90 -28.76
N ALA A 202 -11.67 -58.12 -27.54
CA ALA A 202 -11.59 -59.46 -26.95
C ALA A 202 -12.98 -60.06 -26.70
N ASP A 203 -13.95 -59.26 -26.27
CA ASP A 203 -15.34 -59.71 -26.08
C ASP A 203 -15.97 -60.15 -27.41
N LYS A 204 -15.78 -59.39 -28.49
CA LYS A 204 -16.27 -59.78 -29.82
C LYS A 204 -15.66 -61.07 -30.34
N LEU A 205 -14.36 -61.27 -30.14
CA LEU A 205 -13.71 -62.52 -30.56
C LEU A 205 -14.27 -63.73 -29.81
N ARG A 206 -14.60 -63.57 -28.52
CA ARG A 206 -15.30 -64.59 -27.73
C ARG A 206 -16.69 -64.89 -28.27
N GLU A 207 -17.46 -63.86 -28.59
CA GLU A 207 -18.80 -64.01 -29.19
C GLU A 207 -18.73 -64.72 -30.55
N ASP A 208 -17.77 -64.34 -31.39
CA ASP A 208 -17.53 -64.96 -32.69
C ASP A 208 -17.07 -66.43 -32.55
N GLU A 209 -16.20 -66.75 -31.58
CA GLU A 209 -15.79 -68.12 -31.27
C GLU A 209 -16.96 -68.97 -30.74
N GLU A 210 -17.83 -68.41 -29.90
CA GLU A 210 -19.05 -69.06 -29.42
C GLU A 210 -20.02 -69.37 -30.57
N LEU A 211 -20.18 -68.45 -31.53
CA LEU A 211 -20.99 -68.65 -32.73
C LEU A 211 -20.42 -69.72 -33.67
N VAL A 212 -19.10 -69.79 -33.81
CA VAL A 212 -18.42 -70.84 -34.61
C VAL A 212 -18.58 -72.21 -33.94
N SER A 213 -18.51 -72.29 -32.60
CA SER A 213 -18.70 -73.54 -31.85
C SER A 213 -20.11 -74.13 -31.95
N CYS A 214 -21.13 -73.28 -32.18
CA CYS A 214 -22.53 -73.68 -32.31
C CYS A 214 -22.92 -74.18 -33.72
N THR A 215 -21.99 -74.17 -34.68
CA THR A 215 -22.25 -74.54 -36.10
C THR A 215 -21.69 -75.91 -36.52
N ASN A 216 -21.17 -76.70 -35.58
CA ASN A 216 -20.68 -78.08 -35.79
C ASN A 216 -21.58 -79.13 -35.14
#